data_AF-R6K3Q7-F1
#
_entry.id   AF-R6K3Q7-F1
#
_cell.length_a   1.000
_cell.length_b   1.000
_cell.length_c   1.000
_cell.angle_alpha   90.00
_cell.angle_beta   90.00
_cell.angle_gamma   90.00
#
_symmetry.space_group_name_H-M   'P 1'
#
loop_
_entity.id
_entity.type
_entity.pdbx_description
1 polymer ?
#
loop_
_entity_poly.entity_id
_entity_poly.type
_entity_poly.pdbx_seq_one_letter_code
_entity_poly.pdbx_strand_id
1 'polypeptide(L)'
;MVTELVSTAIATKCLYENARMTGNYECAYSLGLLSYLEGLNEHSVITELDSVYKDVMENVDKINTQDEKIKQLVKILKDYEITPKFDAQMDELYHMGYQSKKL
;
A
#
# COMPACT_ATOMS: atom_id res chain seq x y z
N MET A 1 15.88 3.28 -7.05
CA MET A 1 15.27 4.00 -8.19
C MET A 1 13.77 3.71 -8.31
N VAL A 2 13.30 2.52 -8.69
CA VAL A 2 11.85 2.24 -8.78
C VAL A 2 11.17 2.40 -7.41
N THR A 3 11.81 1.92 -6.34
CA THR A 3 11.26 1.93 -5.00
C THR A 3 11.07 3.33 -4.40
N GLU A 4 12.06 4.21 -4.54
CA GLU A 4 11.99 5.62 -4.10
C GLU A 4 10.97 6.42 -4.91
N LEU A 5 10.84 6.13 -6.21
CA LEU A 5 9.83 6.75 -7.08
C LEU A 5 8.42 6.38 -6.59
N VAL A 6 8.18 5.12 -6.24
CA VAL A 6 6.89 4.65 -5.74
C VAL A 6 6.53 5.31 -4.41
N SER A 7 7.46 5.35 -3.45
CA SER A 7 7.21 6.01 -2.16
C SER A 7 6.86 7.50 -2.34
N THR A 8 7.62 8.22 -3.18
CA THR A 8 7.36 9.63 -3.50
C THR A 8 6.02 9.83 -4.23
N ALA A 9 5.70 8.93 -5.17
CA ALA A 9 4.45 8.97 -5.92
C ALA A 9 3.24 8.78 -5.00
N ILE A 10 3.27 7.79 -4.10
CA ILE A 10 2.21 7.55 -3.12
C ILE A 10 2.05 8.74 -2.18
N ALA A 11 3.14 9.25 -1.60
CA ALA A 11 3.08 10.41 -0.71
C ALA A 11 2.45 11.63 -1.41
N THR A 12 2.80 11.85 -2.69
CA THR A 12 2.25 12.94 -3.51
C THR A 12 0.77 12.71 -3.83
N LYS A 13 0.38 11.50 -4.23
CA LYS A 13 -1.00 11.15 -4.58
C LYS A 13 -1.96 11.28 -3.38
N CYS A 14 -1.49 11.02 -2.18
CA CYS A 14 -2.28 11.22 -0.96
C CYS A 14 -2.59 12.68 -0.65
N LEU A 15 -1.98 13.65 -1.37
CA LEU A 15 -2.29 15.08 -1.26
C LEU A 15 -3.42 15.53 -2.21
N TYR A 16 -3.82 14.71 -3.17
CA TYR A 16 -4.78 15.09 -4.21
C TYR A 16 -5.99 14.15 -4.21
N GLU A 17 -7.19 14.71 -4.04
CA GLU A 17 -8.45 13.95 -3.93
C GLU A 17 -8.78 13.10 -5.17
N ASN A 18 -8.31 13.54 -6.35
CA ASN A 18 -8.55 12.93 -7.65
C ASN A 18 -7.44 11.96 -8.10
N ALA A 19 -6.41 11.76 -7.27
CA ALA A 19 -5.36 10.81 -7.58
C ALA A 19 -5.91 9.38 -7.64
N ARG A 20 -5.23 8.52 -8.42
CA ARG A 20 -5.51 7.09 -8.50
C ARG A 20 -4.22 6.29 -8.44
N MET A 21 -4.33 5.07 -7.95
CA MET A 21 -3.26 4.09 -8.11
C MET A 21 -3.08 3.77 -9.59
N THR A 22 -1.83 3.62 -10.02
CA THR A 22 -1.45 3.44 -11.42
C THR A 22 -0.79 2.09 -11.71
N GLY A 23 -0.48 1.30 -10.69
CA GLY A 23 0.08 -0.03 -10.88
C GLY A 23 0.33 -0.82 -9.61
N ASN A 24 0.66 -2.09 -9.78
CA ASN A 24 0.86 -3.04 -8.67
C ASN A 24 2.02 -2.66 -7.75
N TYR A 25 3.05 -1.97 -8.25
CA TYR A 25 4.16 -1.48 -7.41
C TYR A 25 3.69 -0.50 -6.34
N GLU A 26 2.84 0.46 -6.73
CA GLU A 26 2.22 1.40 -5.80
C GLU A 26 1.29 0.70 -4.82
N CYS A 27 0.54 -0.30 -5.30
CA CYS A 27 -0.32 -1.12 -4.47
C CYS A 27 0.48 -1.90 -3.42
N ALA A 28 1.58 -2.55 -3.80
CA ALA A 28 2.43 -3.31 -2.88
C ALA A 28 3.01 -2.44 -1.76
N TYR A 29 3.56 -1.27 -2.09
CA TYR A 29 4.04 -0.32 -1.09
C TYR A 29 2.93 0.13 -0.14
N SER A 30 1.76 0.47 -0.69
CA SER A 30 0.61 0.93 0.08
C SER A 30 0.10 -0.14 1.04
N LEU A 31 0.03 -1.40 0.59
CA LEU A 31 -0.35 -2.54 1.40
C LEU A 31 0.61 -2.75 2.57
N GLY A 32 1.92 -2.69 2.32
CA GLY A 32 2.92 -2.80 3.40
C GLY A 32 2.74 -1.74 4.48
N LEU A 33 2.54 -0.49 4.07
CA LEU A 33 2.32 0.60 5.02
C LEU A 33 1.03 0.41 5.83
N LEU A 34 -0.07 0.03 5.17
CA LEU A 34 -1.35 -0.21 5.85
C LEU A 34 -1.27 -1.40 6.80
N SER A 35 -0.58 -2.49 6.42
CA SER A 35 -0.33 -3.62 7.32
C SER A 35 0.35 -3.17 8.62
N TYR A 36 1.34 -2.27 8.55
CA TYR A 36 1.97 -1.71 9.74
C TYR A 36 1.01 -0.87 10.57
N LEU A 37 0.21 0.00 9.94
CA LEU A 37 -0.75 0.88 10.61
C LEU A 37 -1.89 0.10 11.28
N GLU A 38 -2.27 -1.04 10.73
CA GLU A 38 -3.26 -1.96 11.29
C GLU A 38 -2.70 -2.81 12.44
N GLY A 39 -1.37 -2.85 12.59
CA GLY A 39 -0.69 -3.71 13.56
C GLY A 39 -0.65 -5.19 13.15
N LEU A 40 -0.78 -5.48 11.85
CA LEU A 40 -0.57 -6.82 11.31
C LEU A 40 0.92 -7.19 11.35
N ASN A 41 1.22 -8.47 11.46
CA ASN A 41 2.60 -8.94 11.35
C ASN A 41 3.10 -8.79 9.91
N GLU A 42 4.38 -8.45 9.76
CA GLU A 42 5.03 -8.40 8.45
C GLU A 42 5.02 -9.79 7.79
N HIS A 43 4.49 -9.88 6.56
CA HIS A 43 4.64 -11.06 5.72
C HIS A 43 6.12 -11.30 5.44
N SER A 44 6.61 -12.53 5.59
CA SER A 44 8.05 -12.82 5.39
C SER A 44 8.47 -12.83 3.93
N VAL A 45 7.57 -13.30 3.04
CA VAL A 45 7.71 -13.28 1.58
C VAL A 45 6.30 -13.19 1.02
N ILE A 46 6.09 -12.32 0.04
CA ILE A 46 4.84 -12.22 -0.70
C ILE A 46 5.01 -12.93 -2.04
N THR A 47 4.05 -13.79 -2.35
CA THR A 47 3.98 -14.47 -3.65
C THR A 47 2.82 -13.96 -4.52
N GLU A 48 1.79 -13.40 -3.88
CA GLU A 48 0.58 -12.92 -4.55
C GLU A 48 0.04 -11.68 -3.85
N LEU A 49 -0.13 -10.59 -4.61
CA LEU A 49 -0.58 -9.32 -4.09
C LEU A 49 -2.06 -9.35 -3.65
N ASP A 50 -2.89 -10.15 -4.32
CA ASP A 50 -4.31 -10.30 -4.01
C ASP A 50 -4.55 -10.87 -2.60
N SER A 51 -3.68 -11.77 -2.15
CA SER A 51 -3.78 -12.38 -0.82
C SER A 51 -3.53 -11.32 0.26
N VAL A 52 -2.45 -10.55 0.12
CA VAL A 52 -2.13 -9.44 1.03
C VAL A 52 -3.21 -8.35 0.98
N TYR A 53 -3.74 -8.04 -0.19
CA TYR A 53 -4.80 -7.07 -0.35
C TYR A 53 -6.05 -7.44 0.45
N LYS A 54 -6.49 -8.71 0.39
CA LYS A 54 -7.64 -9.18 1.15
C LYS A 54 -7.41 -9.04 2.65
N ASP A 55 -6.25 -9.49 3.14
CA ASP A 55 -5.91 -9.44 4.57
C ASP A 55 -5.91 -8.01 5.12
N VAL A 56 -5.34 -7.06 4.35
CA VAL A 56 -5.33 -5.64 4.72
C VAL A 56 -6.74 -5.05 4.62
N MET A 57 -7.46 -5.28 3.52
CA MET A 57 -8.82 -4.71 3.34
C MET A 57 -9.83 -5.19 4.40
N GLU A 58 -9.68 -6.40 4.95
CA GLU A 58 -10.50 -6.88 6.07
C GLU A 58 -10.27 -6.09 7.37
N ASN A 59 -9.10 -5.46 7.51
CA ASN A 59 -8.68 -4.74 8.72
C ASN A 59 -8.59 -3.23 8.53
N VAL A 60 -8.68 -2.72 7.30
CA VAL A 60 -8.48 -1.31 6.96
C VAL A 60 -9.48 -0.37 7.65
N ASP A 61 -10.71 -0.83 7.89
CA ASP A 61 -11.73 -0.05 8.58
C ASP A 61 -11.44 0.09 10.09
N LYS A 62 -10.51 -0.71 10.65
CA LYS A 62 -10.02 -0.58 12.03
C LYS A 62 -8.98 0.53 12.18
N ILE A 63 -8.45 1.07 11.08
CA ILE A 63 -7.51 2.19 11.11
C ILE A 63 -8.28 3.45 11.53
N ASN A 64 -8.35 3.69 12.83
CA ASN A 64 -8.91 4.92 13.38
C ASN A 64 -7.87 6.04 13.31
N THR A 65 -7.66 6.60 12.12
CA THR A 65 -6.71 7.68 11.89
C THR A 65 -7.41 9.00 11.56
N GLN A 66 -6.92 10.10 12.14
CA GLN A 66 -7.29 11.47 11.74
C GLN A 66 -6.44 11.97 10.57
N ASP A 67 -5.48 11.17 10.09
CA ASP A 67 -4.61 11.55 8.99
C ASP A 67 -5.35 11.43 7.64
N GLU A 68 -5.67 12.59 7.07
CA GLU A 68 -6.33 12.70 5.76
C GLU A 68 -5.53 12.04 4.63
N LYS A 69 -4.20 11.98 4.73
CA LYS A 69 -3.38 11.29 3.73
C LYS A 69 -3.61 9.79 3.76
N ILE A 70 -3.73 9.21 4.96
CA ILE A 70 -4.01 7.77 5.10
C ILE A 70 -5.44 7.46 4.65
N LYS A 71 -6.41 8.32 4.93
CA LYS A 71 -7.77 8.18 4.38
C LYS A 71 -7.75 8.20 2.84
N GLN A 72 -6.99 9.12 2.26
CA GLN A 72 -6.83 9.19 0.81
C GLN A 72 -6.11 7.95 0.26
N LEU A 73 -5.09 7.42 0.94
CA LEU A 73 -4.41 6.18 0.58
C LEU A 73 -5.40 5.00 0.50
N VAL A 74 -6.22 4.83 1.54
CA VAL A 74 -7.23 3.76 1.59
C VAL A 74 -8.24 3.93 0.45
N LYS A 75 -8.67 5.17 0.16
CA LYS A 75 -9.60 5.46 -0.93
C LYS A 75 -9.02 5.05 -2.30
N ILE A 76 -7.81 5.53 -2.64
CA ILE A 76 -7.20 5.23 -3.95
C ILE A 76 -6.80 3.76 -4.09
N LEU A 77 -6.59 3.05 -2.97
CA LEU A 77 -6.34 1.62 -2.94
C LEU A 77 -7.61 0.80 -3.17
N LYS A 78 -8.73 1.17 -2.55
CA LYS A 78 -10.04 0.52 -2.77
C LYS A 78 -10.54 0.66 -4.21
N ASP A 79 -10.15 1.74 -4.90
CA ASP A 79 -10.51 2.00 -6.31
C ASP A 79 -9.59 1.26 -7.32
N TYR A 80 -8.56 0.54 -6.86
CA TYR A 80 -7.58 -0.11 -7.73
C TYR A 80 -7.90 -1.60 -7.95
N GLU A 81 -7.86 -2.04 -9.21
CA GLU A 81 -7.95 -3.45 -9.58
C GLU A 81 -6.54 -4.05 -9.72
N ILE A 82 -6.21 -5.00 -8.85
CA ILE A 82 -4.93 -5.70 -8.88
C ILE A 82 -4.86 -6.56 -10.14
N THR A 83 -3.71 -6.49 -10.81
CA THR A 83 -3.41 -7.40 -11.92
C THR A 83 -2.62 -8.60 -11.41
N PRO A 84 -2.74 -9.80 -12.00
CA PRO A 84 -2.06 -11.02 -11.52
C PRO A 84 -0.54 -11.02 -11.77
N LYS A 85 0.05 -9.92 -12.26
CA LYS A 85 1.50 -9.79 -12.40
C LYS A 85 2.13 -9.52 -11.03
N PHE A 86 2.98 -10.43 -10.59
CA PHE A 86 3.81 -10.27 -9.41
C PHE A 86 5.28 -10.50 -9.77
N ASP A 87 6.16 -9.67 -9.20
CA ASP A 87 7.61 -9.81 -9.34
C ASP A 87 8.32 -9.50 -8.02
N ALA A 88 9.63 -9.75 -7.96
CA ALA A 88 10.43 -9.55 -6.76
C ALA A 88 10.53 -8.08 -6.30
N GLN A 89 10.32 -7.10 -7.19
CA GLN A 89 10.32 -5.69 -6.78
C GLN A 89 9.04 -5.32 -6.02
N MET A 90 7.92 -6.00 -6.29
CA MET A 90 6.69 -5.80 -5.51
C MET A 90 6.83 -6.31 -4.07
N ASP A 91 7.52 -7.43 -3.88
CA ASP A 91 7.88 -7.94 -2.55
C ASP A 91 8.75 -6.93 -1.79
N GLU A 92 9.82 -6.43 -2.42
CA GLU A 92 10.68 -5.38 -1.84
C GLU A 92 9.88 -4.12 -1.47
N LEU A 93 8.98 -3.67 -2.34
CA LEU A 93 8.14 -2.49 -2.11
C LEU A 93 7.19 -2.66 -0.92
N TYR A 94 6.60 -3.84 -0.74
CA TYR A 94 5.79 -4.11 0.43
C TYR A 94 6.60 -3.96 1.71
N HIS A 95 7.76 -4.61 1.79
CA HIS A 95 8.63 -4.53 2.95
C HIS A 95 9.08 -3.08 3.22
N MET A 96 9.40 -2.34 2.16
CA MET A 96 9.72 -0.92 2.28
C MET A 96 8.54 -0.08 2.79
N GLY A 97 7.32 -0.36 2.34
CA GLY A 97 6.09 0.29 2.83
C GLY A 97 5.89 0.03 4.32
N TYR A 98 6.01 -1.25 4.73
CA TYR A 98 5.88 -1.67 6.13
C TYR A 98 6.93 -1.00 7.03
N GLN A 99 8.18 -0.90 6.56
CA GLN A 99 9.28 -0.29 7.30
C GLN A 99 9.27 1.25 7.28
N SER A 100 8.58 1.88 6.32
CA SER A 100 8.44 3.34 6.24
C SER A 100 7.75 3.89 7.50
N LYS A 101 6.77 3.15 8.05
CA LYS A 101 5.98 3.46 9.26
C LYS A 101 5.16 4.76 9.22
N LYS A 102 5.38 5.60 8.22
CA LYS A 102 4.73 6.89 8.00
C LYS A 102 4.71 7.24 6.52
N LEU A 103 3.81 8.16 6.18
CA LEU A 103 3.58 8.69 4.84
C LEU A 103 3.94 10.18 4.74
#